data_AF-A0AAV9UQ81-F1
#
_entry.id   AF-A0AAV9UQ81-F1
#
_cell.length_a   1.000
_cell.length_b   1.000
_cell.length_c   1.000
_cell.angle_alpha   90.00
_cell.angle_beta   90.00
_cell.angle_gamma   90.00
#
_symmetry.space_group_name_H-M   'P 1'
#
loop_
_entity.id
_entity.type
_entity.pdbx_description
1 polymer ?
#
loop_
_entity_poly.entity_id
_entity_poly.type
_entity_poly.pdbx_seq_one_letter_code
_entity_poly.pdbx_strand_id
1 'polypeptide(L)'
;MQLSNHGQEHDRRPAMDDPTHSPRPYKRSKSMKHAGDERTDSDSCPETPRADSAAVLATQPIEAGQETSAPETAAKKNAFHELMTKKPRPPAAPSIPPRGSSSRPSNPYYLNNDPRSALAAYLSNPESLPSGVILFHNADFVVISDAYPKASVHALVLPRDISVTHLHPINVLNSNPALLSSLREISEQTRTLLAKELQRTHAKYSATEQIRQKAFEALEDRAIAEPGFDPDSEESQAMLPPHRDWAACIKIGVHSRPSMSNLHVHVISEDMHSRCLKKKAHFNSFNSRFFVRLDEFPLDEDDPRIPDVGSMNSTLKGDMVCWRCKRNFGNKFKELKDHLELEYQAWRKI
;
A
#
# COMPACT_ATOMS: atom_id res chain seq x y z
N MET A 1 38.39 -55.27 -19.20
CA MET A 1 38.04 -56.71 -19.12
C MET A 1 37.15 -56.86 -17.89
N GLN A 2 35.85 -57.03 -18.13
CA GLN A 2 35.09 -58.28 -17.87
C GLN A 2 34.79 -58.47 -16.37
N LEU A 3 33.62 -58.85 -15.89
CA LEU A 3 32.22 -58.89 -16.33
C LEU A 3 31.46 -59.40 -15.08
N SER A 4 30.22 -58.97 -14.97
CA SER A 4 29.10 -59.33 -14.09
C SER A 4 28.95 -60.80 -13.64
N ASN A 5 28.36 -61.01 -12.45
CA ASN A 5 27.23 -61.93 -12.16
C ASN A 5 26.79 -61.77 -10.68
N HIS A 6 25.58 -61.30 -10.33
CA HIS A 6 24.24 -61.94 -10.33
C HIS A 6 24.03 -63.08 -9.33
N GLY A 7 23.06 -62.87 -8.42
CA GLY A 7 22.46 -63.85 -7.52
C GLY A 7 21.26 -63.23 -6.78
N GLN A 8 20.05 -63.46 -7.31
CA GLN A 8 18.76 -63.25 -6.65
C GLN A 8 18.49 -64.41 -5.66
N GLU A 9 17.71 -64.17 -4.59
CA GLU A 9 16.39 -64.83 -4.36
C GLU A 9 15.74 -64.52 -3.00
N HIS A 10 14.40 -64.42 -3.06
CA HIS A 10 13.34 -64.66 -2.08
C HIS A 10 13.24 -63.80 -0.79
N ASP A 11 12.22 -62.93 -0.64
CA ASP A 11 10.76 -63.18 -0.46
C ASP A 11 10.38 -63.41 1.02
N ARG A 12 9.54 -62.50 1.55
CA ARG A 12 8.47 -62.72 2.57
C ARG A 12 7.97 -61.39 3.14
N ARG A 13 6.76 -60.97 2.72
CA ARG A 13 5.81 -60.27 3.62
C ARG A 13 5.14 -61.32 4.53
N PRO A 14 4.59 -60.91 5.69
CA PRO A 14 3.15 -60.75 5.72
C PRO A 14 2.68 -59.52 6.52
N ALA A 15 1.37 -59.30 6.46
CA ALA A 15 0.64 -58.12 6.89
C ALA A 15 -0.18 -58.35 8.17
N MET A 16 -0.66 -57.22 8.72
CA MET A 16 -1.81 -56.99 9.60
C MET A 16 -1.78 -57.57 11.03
N ASP A 17 -1.97 -56.70 12.04
CA ASP A 17 -3.22 -56.64 12.80
C ASP A 17 -3.25 -55.44 13.78
N ASP A 18 -4.32 -54.66 13.68
CA ASP A 18 -4.80 -53.65 14.65
C ASP A 18 -5.71 -54.37 15.67
N PRO A 19 -5.75 -53.94 16.94
CA PRO A 19 -7.06 -53.54 17.44
C PRO A 19 -7.05 -52.38 18.44
N THR A 20 -7.81 -51.34 18.12
CA THR A 20 -8.88 -50.73 18.94
C THR A 20 -8.76 -50.81 20.46
N HIS A 21 -8.58 -49.65 21.11
CA HIS A 21 -9.34 -49.35 22.33
C HIS A 21 -9.56 -47.86 22.55
N SER A 22 -10.84 -47.49 22.62
CA SER A 22 -11.34 -46.21 23.09
C SER A 22 -12.53 -46.52 23.99
N PRO A 23 -12.63 -45.93 25.18
CA PRO A 23 -13.94 -45.65 25.76
C PRO A 23 -14.12 -44.16 26.10
N ARG A 24 -15.30 -43.66 25.70
CA ARG A 24 -15.95 -42.38 26.05
C ARG A 24 -16.38 -42.38 27.54
N PRO A 25 -17.25 -41.45 28.01
CA PRO A 25 -17.30 -39.98 27.95
C PRO A 25 -17.41 -39.38 29.38
N TYR A 26 -17.29 -38.05 29.54
CA TYR A 26 -17.92 -37.37 30.70
C TYR A 26 -18.78 -36.19 30.26
N LYS A 27 -20.05 -36.24 30.67
CA LYS A 27 -21.08 -35.21 30.45
C LYS A 27 -21.13 -34.26 31.65
N ARG A 28 -21.20 -32.96 31.32
CA ARG A 28 -22.18 -31.97 31.80
C ARG A 28 -22.17 -31.55 33.27
N SER A 29 -21.95 -30.25 33.48
CA SER A 29 -22.85 -29.45 34.31
C SER A 29 -23.08 -28.08 33.66
N LYS A 30 -24.27 -27.54 33.92
CA LYS A 30 -24.97 -26.45 33.23
C LYS A 30 -25.49 -25.54 34.35
N SER A 31 -25.28 -24.22 34.28
CA SER A 31 -26.16 -23.20 34.87
C SER A 31 -25.70 -21.81 34.44
N MET A 32 -26.51 -21.09 33.64
CA MET A 32 -27.45 -20.00 34.04
C MET A 32 -26.81 -18.63 33.78
N LYS A 33 -27.17 -17.97 32.66
CA LYS A 33 -28.23 -16.93 32.52
C LYS A 33 -27.88 -15.63 33.25
N HIS A 34 -27.73 -14.53 32.48
CA HIS A 34 -28.29 -13.16 32.61
C HIS A 34 -27.71 -12.35 31.41
N ALA A 35 -28.47 -11.83 30.44
CA ALA A 35 -29.48 -10.76 30.44
C ALA A 35 -28.86 -9.33 30.46
N GLY A 36 -29.21 -8.52 29.44
CA GLY A 36 -28.93 -7.07 29.31
C GLY A 36 -27.50 -6.74 28.86
N ASP A 37 -27.20 -5.71 28.07
CA ASP A 37 -27.95 -4.51 27.73
C ASP A 37 -27.36 -3.97 26.41
N GLU A 38 -28.23 -3.44 25.55
CA GLU A 38 -27.82 -2.54 24.47
C GLU A 38 -27.23 -1.27 25.08
N ARG A 39 -26.15 -0.75 24.50
CA ARG A 39 -25.91 0.70 24.51
C ARG A 39 -24.91 1.12 23.44
N THR A 40 -25.41 2.03 22.62
CA THR A 40 -24.74 2.95 21.69
C THR A 40 -23.73 3.85 22.42
N ASP A 41 -22.67 4.26 21.71
CA ASP A 41 -22.05 5.60 21.75
C ASP A 41 -20.83 5.57 20.79
N SER A 42 -20.82 6.24 19.64
CA SER A 42 -20.44 7.66 19.45
C SER A 42 -19.40 8.17 20.45
N ASP A 43 -18.13 8.29 20.05
CA ASP A 43 -17.56 9.61 19.78
C ASP A 43 -16.10 9.56 19.28
N SER A 44 -15.85 10.38 18.26
CA SER A 44 -14.80 11.40 18.16
C SER A 44 -13.33 11.12 18.52
N CYS A 45 -12.47 11.45 17.54
CA CYS A 45 -11.04 11.70 17.68
C CYS A 45 -10.70 12.71 18.79
N PRO A 46 -9.44 12.68 19.25
CA PRO A 46 -8.72 13.95 19.31
C PRO A 46 -7.31 13.92 18.72
N GLU A 47 -6.91 15.13 18.33
CA GLU A 47 -5.65 15.58 17.76
C GLU A 47 -4.48 15.61 18.75
N THR A 48 -3.32 15.84 18.15
CA THR A 48 -1.93 15.98 18.64
C THR A 48 -1.72 16.84 19.89
N PRO A 49 -0.67 16.57 20.69
CA PRO A 49 -0.09 17.55 21.60
C PRO A 49 1.10 18.30 20.97
N ARG A 50 1.06 19.63 21.06
CA ARG A 50 2.25 20.49 21.12
C ARG A 50 2.52 20.80 22.59
N ALA A 51 3.77 20.65 23.01
CA ALA A 51 4.26 21.12 24.29
C ALA A 51 5.42 22.08 23.99
N ASP A 52 5.36 23.28 24.55
CA ASP A 52 6.54 23.92 25.12
C ASP A 52 6.12 24.95 26.17
N SER A 53 7.01 25.08 27.15
CA SER A 53 6.72 25.40 28.54
C SER A 53 7.00 26.86 28.92
N ALA A 54 6.40 27.20 30.06
CA ALA A 54 6.96 27.99 31.16
C ALA A 54 6.79 29.52 31.17
N ALA A 55 6.21 29.93 32.30
CA ALA A 55 5.85 31.25 32.76
C ALA A 55 7.02 32.05 33.34
N VAL A 56 6.88 33.39 33.39
CA VAL A 56 7.33 34.24 34.51
C VAL A 56 6.37 35.43 34.68
N LEU A 57 5.91 35.64 35.91
CA LEU A 57 5.11 36.77 36.42
C LEU A 57 5.93 38.07 36.51
N ALA A 58 5.28 39.23 36.30
CA ALA A 58 5.51 40.45 37.09
C ALA A 58 4.33 41.44 36.95
N THR A 59 4.02 42.10 38.05
CA THR A 59 2.78 42.82 38.38
C THR A 59 3.00 44.35 38.31
N GLN A 60 2.11 45.07 37.61
CA GLN A 60 1.52 46.46 37.76
C GLN A 60 2.28 47.62 38.49
N PRO A 61 1.74 48.88 38.66
CA PRO A 61 0.55 49.60 38.12
C PRO A 61 0.83 51.08 37.68
N ILE A 62 -0.22 51.84 37.30
CA ILE A 62 -0.68 53.15 37.88
C ILE A 62 -1.37 54.07 36.82
N GLU A 63 -2.67 54.35 37.07
CA GLU A 63 -3.51 55.59 37.03
C GLU A 63 -3.41 56.60 35.84
N ALA A 64 -4.42 57.41 35.42
CA ALA A 64 -5.61 58.00 36.05
C ALA A 64 -6.60 58.61 35.01
N GLY A 65 -7.90 58.72 35.40
CA GLY A 65 -8.87 59.80 35.06
C GLY A 65 -9.53 59.80 33.65
N GLN A 66 -10.80 60.18 33.44
CA GLN A 66 -11.85 60.78 34.26
C GLN A 66 -13.20 60.78 33.46
N GLU A 67 -14.33 60.75 34.15
CA GLU A 67 -15.75 60.81 33.70
C GLU A 67 -16.11 62.16 33.01
N THR A 68 -17.19 62.39 32.23
CA THR A 68 -18.63 62.37 32.58
C THR A 68 -19.59 62.64 31.37
N SER A 69 -20.82 62.10 31.49
CA SER A 69 -22.17 62.64 31.15
C SER A 69 -22.66 63.02 29.73
N ALA A 70 -23.85 62.45 29.40
CA ALA A 70 -24.83 62.67 28.31
C ALA A 70 -25.64 64.01 28.46
N PRO A 71 -26.75 64.36 27.71
CA PRO A 71 -27.58 63.57 26.78
C PRO A 71 -28.25 64.32 25.55
N GLU A 72 -29.18 63.62 24.88
CA GLU A 72 -30.42 64.10 24.20
C GLU A 72 -30.51 64.50 22.69
N THR A 73 -31.17 63.60 21.94
CA THR A 73 -32.21 63.75 20.89
C THR A 73 -31.90 64.31 19.49
N ALA A 74 -32.04 63.47 18.46
CA ALA A 74 -33.24 63.41 17.58
C ALA A 74 -32.93 62.79 16.20
N ALA A 75 -33.31 61.50 16.09
CA ALA A 75 -33.85 60.78 14.93
C ALA A 75 -33.24 60.98 13.53
N LYS A 76 -32.28 60.11 13.17
CA LYS A 76 -32.01 59.74 11.77
C LYS A 76 -32.32 58.25 11.57
N LYS A 77 -32.99 57.99 10.45
CA LYS A 77 -33.68 56.74 10.10
C LYS A 77 -32.67 55.60 9.93
N ASN A 78 -32.93 54.48 10.60
CA ASN A 78 -32.07 53.30 10.61
C ASN A 78 -32.32 52.40 9.39
N ALA A 79 -31.23 51.84 8.86
CA ALA A 79 -31.10 51.01 7.66
C ALA A 79 -31.93 49.72 7.59
N PHE A 80 -32.80 49.45 8.57
CA PHE A 80 -33.70 48.30 8.58
C PHE A 80 -35.01 48.55 7.80
N HIS A 81 -35.40 49.82 7.60
CA HIS A 81 -36.63 50.17 6.86
C HIS A 81 -36.44 50.06 5.33
N GLU A 82 -35.21 50.02 4.85
CA GLU A 82 -34.86 49.84 3.44
C GLU A 82 -34.75 48.35 3.04
N LEU A 83 -34.77 47.46 4.03
CA LEU A 83 -34.58 46.01 3.89
C LEU A 83 -35.90 45.20 3.78
N MET A 84 -37.06 45.85 3.87
CA MET A 84 -38.38 45.17 3.89
C MET A 84 -39.36 45.67 2.82
N THR A 85 -38.91 46.38 1.79
CA THR A 85 -39.77 46.81 0.66
C THR A 85 -39.52 45.94 -0.59
N LYS A 86 -40.57 45.20 -0.98
CA LYS A 86 -40.55 44.31 -2.16
C LYS A 86 -40.42 45.13 -3.45
N LYS A 87 -39.38 44.85 -4.23
CA LYS A 87 -39.14 45.51 -5.53
C LYS A 87 -39.97 44.84 -6.65
N PRO A 88 -40.66 45.61 -7.53
CA PRO A 88 -41.43 45.07 -8.66
C PRO A 88 -40.55 44.43 -9.75
N ARG A 89 -41.11 43.43 -10.44
CA ARG A 89 -40.46 42.57 -11.43
C ARG A 89 -40.19 43.32 -12.76
N PRO A 90 -38.95 43.33 -13.30
CA PRO A 90 -38.69 43.80 -14.66
C PRO A 90 -39.05 42.74 -15.73
N PRO A 91 -39.36 43.16 -16.97
CA PRO A 91 -39.87 42.28 -18.04
C PRO A 91 -38.81 41.31 -18.57
N ALA A 92 -39.28 40.16 -19.06
CA ALA A 92 -38.46 39.01 -19.46
C ALA A 92 -37.45 39.33 -20.57
N ALA A 93 -36.17 39.06 -20.28
CA ALA A 93 -35.11 38.98 -21.29
C ALA A 93 -35.24 37.68 -22.11
N PRO A 94 -34.85 37.69 -23.40
CA PRO A 94 -34.98 36.53 -24.28
C PRO A 94 -34.19 35.33 -23.74
N SER A 95 -34.81 34.16 -23.84
CA SER A 95 -34.33 32.88 -23.33
C SER A 95 -32.91 32.58 -23.82
N ILE A 96 -31.98 32.52 -22.86
CA ILE A 96 -30.70 31.85 -23.01
C ILE A 96 -31.02 30.41 -23.43
N PRO A 97 -30.48 29.87 -24.54
CA PRO A 97 -30.69 28.47 -24.89
C PRO A 97 -30.20 27.60 -23.73
N PRO A 98 -30.83 26.45 -23.44
CA PRO A 98 -30.38 25.61 -22.34
C PRO A 98 -28.90 25.34 -22.55
N ARG A 99 -28.09 25.61 -21.51
CA ARG A 99 -26.73 25.07 -21.45
C ARG A 99 -26.87 23.59 -21.72
N GLY A 100 -26.52 23.18 -22.94
CA GLY A 100 -26.27 21.78 -23.22
C GLY A 100 -25.36 21.33 -22.10
N SER A 101 -25.81 20.33 -21.35
CA SER A 101 -24.92 19.47 -20.59
C SER A 101 -23.75 19.20 -21.53
N SER A 102 -22.61 19.86 -21.30
CA SER A 102 -21.38 19.44 -21.93
C SER A 102 -21.17 18.08 -21.33
N SER A 103 -21.64 17.05 -22.04
CA SER A 103 -21.34 15.67 -21.72
C SER A 103 -19.83 15.60 -21.74
N ARG A 104 -19.22 15.72 -20.55
CA ARG A 104 -17.83 15.35 -20.39
C ARG A 104 -17.72 13.97 -21.04
N PRO A 105 -16.80 13.76 -21.99
CA PRO A 105 -16.65 12.46 -22.59
C PRO A 105 -16.55 11.46 -21.45
N SER A 106 -17.49 10.51 -21.42
CA SER A 106 -17.56 9.50 -20.38
C SER A 106 -16.26 8.72 -20.44
N ASN A 107 -15.39 8.89 -19.44
CA ASN A 107 -14.12 8.17 -19.41
C ASN A 107 -14.47 6.65 -19.35
N PRO A 108 -14.05 5.86 -20.36
CA PRO A 108 -14.50 4.47 -20.53
C PRO A 108 -13.99 3.54 -19.43
N TYR A 109 -13.02 3.98 -18.63
CA TYR A 109 -12.46 3.22 -17.52
C TYR A 109 -13.27 3.33 -16.22
N TYR A 110 -14.32 4.17 -16.18
CA TYR A 110 -15.24 4.21 -15.04
C TYR A 110 -16.36 3.19 -15.22
N LEU A 111 -16.51 2.31 -14.24
CA LEU A 111 -17.66 1.41 -14.16
C LEU A 111 -18.82 2.14 -13.46
N ASN A 112 -19.84 2.57 -14.20
CA ASN A 112 -21.19 2.98 -13.70
C ASN A 112 -21.22 3.68 -12.31
N ASN A 113 -20.54 4.82 -12.16
CA ASN A 113 -20.44 5.58 -10.90
C ASN A 113 -19.90 4.81 -9.68
N ASP A 114 -19.20 3.68 -9.88
CA ASP A 114 -18.58 2.91 -8.80
C ASP A 114 -17.43 3.72 -8.18
N PRO A 115 -17.51 4.09 -6.88
CA PRO A 115 -16.46 4.84 -6.20
C PRO A 115 -15.12 4.09 -6.16
N ARG A 116 -15.12 2.76 -6.35
CA ARG A 116 -13.91 1.93 -6.43
C ARG A 116 -13.20 2.00 -7.79
N SER A 117 -13.77 2.71 -8.77
CA SER A 117 -13.15 2.95 -10.07
C SER A 117 -12.29 4.22 -10.10
N ALA A 118 -11.84 4.73 -8.95
CA ALA A 118 -11.04 5.96 -8.90
C ALA A 118 -9.71 5.87 -9.69
N LEU A 119 -9.19 4.65 -9.91
CA LEU A 119 -7.99 4.42 -10.71
C LEU A 119 -8.21 4.73 -12.21
N ALA A 120 -9.45 4.77 -12.67
CA ALA A 120 -9.83 5.18 -14.03
C ALA A 120 -9.29 6.56 -14.43
N ALA A 121 -9.10 7.46 -13.46
CA ALA A 121 -8.55 8.79 -13.69
C ALA A 121 -7.11 8.75 -14.26
N TYR A 122 -6.34 7.71 -13.91
CA TYR A 122 -4.96 7.53 -14.37
C TYR A 122 -4.87 6.93 -15.78
N LEU A 123 -5.92 6.22 -16.23
CA LEU A 123 -5.92 5.47 -17.48
C LEU A 123 -6.32 6.31 -18.70
N SER A 124 -7.17 7.33 -18.51
CA SER A 124 -7.70 8.12 -19.63
C SER A 124 -6.69 9.08 -20.25
N ASN A 125 -5.93 9.81 -19.44
CA ASN A 125 -4.97 10.78 -19.94
C ASN A 125 -3.76 10.94 -19.00
N PRO A 126 -2.80 10.00 -19.04
CA PRO A 126 -1.65 10.00 -18.15
C PRO A 126 -0.82 11.30 -18.29
N GLU A 127 -0.69 11.86 -19.49
CA GLU A 127 0.13 13.05 -19.75
C GLU A 127 -0.39 14.34 -19.06
N SER A 128 -1.68 14.39 -18.73
CA SER A 128 -2.27 15.56 -18.06
C SER A 128 -2.08 15.57 -16.54
N LEU A 129 -1.52 14.50 -15.98
CA LEU A 129 -1.39 14.33 -14.54
C LEU A 129 -0.03 14.85 -14.04
N PRO A 130 0.04 15.32 -12.78
CA PRO A 130 1.27 15.87 -12.23
C PRO A 130 2.40 14.84 -12.19
N SER A 131 3.61 15.29 -12.53
CA SER A 131 4.83 14.47 -12.73
C SER A 131 5.37 13.74 -11.49
N GLY A 132 4.65 13.75 -10.36
CA GLY A 132 5.01 13.00 -9.15
C GLY A 132 4.15 11.75 -8.91
N VAL A 133 3.05 11.57 -9.64
CA VAL A 133 2.13 10.43 -9.42
C VAL A 133 2.41 9.30 -10.41
N ILE A 134 2.71 9.64 -11.65
CA ILE A 134 3.04 8.66 -12.69
C ILE A 134 4.54 8.43 -12.69
N LEU A 135 4.95 7.17 -12.55
CA LEU A 135 6.34 6.76 -12.66
C LEU A 135 6.73 6.59 -14.13
N PHE A 136 5.87 5.94 -14.91
CA PHE A 136 6.05 5.72 -16.35
C PHE A 136 4.71 5.31 -16.97
N HIS A 137 4.53 5.56 -18.27
CA HIS A 137 3.38 5.08 -19.03
C HIS A 137 3.77 4.74 -20.47
N ASN A 138 3.05 3.81 -21.09
CA ASN A 138 3.13 3.51 -22.52
C ASN A 138 1.72 3.31 -23.11
N ALA A 139 1.63 2.76 -24.32
CA ALA A 139 0.36 2.51 -25.01
C ALA A 139 -0.55 1.53 -24.24
N ASP A 140 0.05 0.57 -23.52
CA ASP A 140 -0.66 -0.59 -22.94
C ASP A 140 -0.79 -0.53 -21.41
N PHE A 141 0.09 0.20 -20.73
CA PHE A 141 0.21 0.24 -19.27
C PHE A 141 0.45 1.65 -18.75
N VAL A 142 -0.04 1.91 -17.54
CA VAL A 142 0.29 3.07 -16.72
C VAL A 142 0.82 2.59 -15.38
N VAL A 143 1.99 3.08 -14.99
CA VAL A 143 2.60 2.76 -13.68
C VAL A 143 2.56 4.01 -12.81
N ILE A 144 1.91 3.88 -11.66
CA ILE A 144 1.71 4.99 -10.71
C ILE A 144 2.27 4.64 -9.33
N SER A 145 2.65 5.66 -8.57
CA SER A 145 2.85 5.52 -7.13
C SER A 145 1.49 5.37 -6.43
N ASP A 146 1.36 4.42 -5.51
CA ASP A 146 0.14 4.29 -4.69
C ASP A 146 0.01 5.53 -3.79
N ALA A 147 -1.15 6.20 -3.84
CA ALA A 147 -1.43 7.38 -3.01
C ALA A 147 -1.41 7.08 -1.49
N TYR A 148 -1.64 5.82 -1.12
CA TYR A 148 -1.63 5.30 0.24
C TYR A 148 -0.64 4.14 0.37
N PRO A 149 0.68 4.37 0.20
CA PRO A 149 1.67 3.31 0.12
C PRO A 149 1.69 2.48 1.42
N LYS A 150 1.79 1.15 1.33
CA LYS A 150 1.77 0.27 2.53
C LYS A 150 3.16 -0.14 3.03
N ALA A 151 4.19 0.26 2.30
CA ALA A 151 5.61 0.07 2.61
C ALA A 151 6.39 1.30 2.12
N SER A 152 7.73 1.26 2.23
CA SER A 152 8.62 2.34 1.82
C SER A 152 8.47 2.71 0.35
N VAL A 153 8.34 1.71 -0.54
CA VAL A 153 7.95 1.91 -1.94
C VAL A 153 6.71 1.07 -2.25
N HIS A 154 5.75 1.66 -2.98
CA HIS A 154 4.55 0.97 -3.42
C HIS A 154 4.03 1.60 -4.71
N ALA A 155 4.07 0.85 -5.79
CA ALA A 155 3.53 1.24 -7.09
C ALA A 155 2.42 0.29 -7.54
N LEU A 156 1.59 0.79 -8.45
CA LEU A 156 0.53 0.05 -9.11
C LEU A 156 0.78 0.07 -10.61
N VAL A 157 0.81 -1.12 -11.22
CA VAL A 157 0.81 -1.30 -12.68
C VAL A 157 -0.64 -1.49 -13.13
N LEU A 158 -1.10 -0.63 -14.04
CA LEU A 158 -2.48 -0.60 -14.52
C LEU A 158 -2.51 -0.88 -16.03
N PRO A 159 -3.13 -1.99 -16.49
CA PRO A 159 -3.41 -2.19 -17.90
C PRO A 159 -4.41 -1.17 -18.44
N ARG A 160 -4.15 -0.65 -19.64
CA ARG A 160 -5.01 0.29 -20.38
C ARG A 160 -6.05 -0.41 -21.26
N ASP A 161 -6.00 -1.73 -21.40
CA ASP A 161 -7.04 -2.45 -22.11
C ASP A 161 -8.37 -2.40 -21.31
N ILE A 162 -9.37 -1.75 -21.91
CA ILE A 162 -10.70 -1.55 -21.34
C ILE A 162 -11.42 -2.90 -21.15
N SER A 163 -11.15 -3.89 -22.01
CA SER A 163 -11.82 -5.20 -21.95
C SER A 163 -11.45 -5.98 -20.69
N VAL A 164 -10.26 -5.75 -20.14
CA VAL A 164 -9.74 -6.45 -18.96
C VAL A 164 -9.79 -5.61 -17.69
N THR A 165 -9.91 -4.28 -17.78
CA THR A 165 -9.75 -3.38 -16.63
C THR A 165 -10.74 -3.69 -15.51
N HIS A 166 -11.96 -4.14 -15.80
CA HIS A 166 -12.98 -4.43 -14.77
C HIS A 166 -13.15 -5.92 -14.45
N LEU A 167 -12.32 -6.77 -15.06
CA LEU A 167 -12.35 -8.21 -14.80
C LEU A 167 -11.55 -8.56 -13.55
N HIS A 168 -11.89 -9.70 -12.94
CA HIS A 168 -11.21 -10.15 -11.74
C HIS A 168 -9.74 -10.51 -12.04
N PRO A 169 -8.74 -10.00 -11.29
CA PRO A 169 -7.32 -10.16 -11.60
C PRO A 169 -6.90 -11.62 -11.78
N ILE A 170 -7.31 -12.49 -10.85
CA ILE A 170 -6.94 -13.91 -10.93
C ILE A 170 -7.50 -14.57 -12.20
N ASN A 171 -8.75 -14.29 -12.56
CA ASN A 171 -9.40 -14.93 -13.71
C ASN A 171 -8.74 -14.46 -15.02
N VAL A 172 -8.41 -13.17 -15.12
CA VAL A 172 -7.70 -12.61 -16.27
C VAL A 172 -6.30 -13.20 -16.40
N LEU A 173 -5.54 -13.24 -15.31
CA LEU A 173 -4.15 -13.73 -15.33
C LEU A 173 -4.06 -15.24 -15.58
N ASN A 174 -5.05 -16.02 -15.14
CA ASN A 174 -5.13 -17.45 -15.46
C ASN A 174 -5.51 -17.70 -16.93
N SER A 175 -6.41 -16.88 -17.49
CA SER A 175 -6.98 -17.13 -18.83
C SER A 175 -6.19 -16.49 -19.97
N ASN A 176 -5.36 -15.47 -19.69
CA ASN A 176 -4.66 -14.69 -20.72
C ASN A 176 -3.14 -14.72 -20.52
N PRO A 177 -2.42 -15.69 -21.12
CA PRO A 177 -0.97 -15.82 -20.97
C PRO A 177 -0.19 -14.67 -21.62
N ALA A 178 -0.71 -14.06 -22.70
CA ALA A 178 -0.06 -12.94 -23.38
C ALA A 178 -0.01 -11.71 -22.46
N LEU A 179 -1.16 -11.35 -21.86
CA LEU A 179 -1.24 -10.26 -20.89
C LEU A 179 -0.38 -10.54 -19.65
N LEU A 180 -0.38 -11.78 -19.14
CA LEU A 180 0.47 -12.18 -18.03
C LEU A 180 1.96 -11.97 -18.33
N SER A 181 2.42 -12.33 -19.54
CA SER A 181 3.81 -12.12 -19.97
C SER A 181 4.17 -10.64 -20.00
N SER A 182 3.33 -9.81 -20.63
CA SER A 182 3.55 -8.35 -20.68
C SER A 182 3.52 -7.72 -19.27
N LEU A 183 2.63 -8.19 -18.39
CA LEU A 183 2.56 -7.74 -17.00
C LEU A 183 3.82 -8.11 -16.21
N ARG A 184 4.41 -9.28 -16.46
CA ARG A 184 5.69 -9.68 -15.84
C ARG A 184 6.81 -8.76 -16.27
N GLU A 185 6.93 -8.50 -17.57
CA GLU A 185 7.96 -7.61 -18.11
C GLU A 185 7.86 -6.19 -17.53
N ILE A 186 6.67 -5.59 -17.58
CA ILE A 186 6.49 -4.22 -17.08
C ILE A 186 6.63 -4.13 -15.55
N SER A 187 6.23 -5.17 -14.82
CA SER A 187 6.41 -5.23 -13.37
C SER A 187 7.89 -5.39 -13.00
N GLU A 188 8.69 -6.05 -13.84
CA GLU A 188 10.14 -6.18 -13.66
C GLU A 188 10.87 -4.84 -13.88
N GLN A 189 10.47 -4.11 -14.93
CA GLN A 189 10.95 -2.75 -15.16
C GLN A 189 10.58 -1.85 -13.97
N THR A 190 9.35 -1.96 -13.47
CA THR A 190 8.89 -1.22 -12.28
C THR A 190 9.68 -1.61 -11.04
N ARG A 191 9.98 -2.90 -10.84
CA ARG A 191 10.83 -3.40 -9.75
C ARG A 191 12.21 -2.76 -9.80
N THR A 192 12.82 -2.67 -10.98
CA THR A 192 14.12 -2.03 -11.17
C THR A 192 14.08 -0.54 -10.79
N LEU A 193 13.03 0.19 -11.19
CA LEU A 193 12.85 1.60 -10.83
C LEU A 193 12.68 1.78 -9.31
N LEU A 194 11.84 0.96 -8.67
CA LEU A 194 11.64 1.02 -7.23
C LEU A 194 12.87 0.58 -6.43
N ALA A 195 13.66 -0.38 -6.95
CA ALA A 195 14.93 -0.78 -6.35
C ALA A 195 15.92 0.39 -6.32
N LYS A 196 16.01 1.17 -7.40
CA LYS A 196 16.81 2.41 -7.43
C LYS A 196 16.30 3.45 -6.44
N GLU A 197 14.99 3.58 -6.26
CA GLU A 197 14.41 4.49 -5.27
C GLU A 197 14.70 4.04 -3.82
N LEU A 198 14.64 2.73 -3.54
CA LEU A 198 15.08 2.16 -2.26
C LEU A 198 16.56 2.41 -2.01
N GLN A 199 17.42 2.18 -3.01
CA GLN A 199 18.84 2.48 -2.91
C GLN A 199 19.05 3.98 -2.63
N ARG A 200 18.43 4.88 -3.39
CA ARG A 200 18.55 6.33 -3.21
C ARG A 200 18.19 6.79 -1.80
N THR A 201 17.16 6.18 -1.21
CA THR A 201 16.63 6.58 0.11
C THR A 201 17.38 5.93 1.28
N HIS A 202 17.88 4.71 1.10
CA HIS A 202 18.44 3.89 2.19
C HIS A 202 19.94 3.58 2.08
N ALA A 203 20.60 3.80 0.94
CA ALA A 203 22.02 3.49 0.75
C ALA A 203 22.91 4.13 1.83
N LYS A 204 22.58 5.35 2.26
CA LYS A 204 23.32 6.04 3.34
C LYS A 204 23.33 5.31 4.68
N TYR A 205 22.39 4.39 4.93
CA TYR A 205 22.33 3.61 6.17
C TYR A 205 22.83 2.18 6.00
N SER A 206 22.86 1.66 4.76
CA SER A 206 23.25 0.29 4.45
C SER A 206 24.74 0.11 4.63
N ALA A 207 25.15 -0.85 5.47
CA ALA A 207 26.55 -1.18 5.66
C ALA A 207 27.18 -1.67 4.34
N THR A 208 26.46 -2.46 3.57
CA THR A 208 26.92 -2.99 2.27
C THR A 208 27.18 -1.85 1.27
N GLU A 209 26.24 -0.91 1.12
CA GLU A 209 26.43 0.24 0.21
C GLU A 209 27.54 1.18 0.71
N GLN A 210 27.68 1.40 2.01
CA GLN A 210 28.77 2.20 2.56
C GLN A 210 30.15 1.57 2.32
N ILE A 211 30.27 0.24 2.44
CA ILE A 211 31.51 -0.48 2.14
C ILE A 211 31.87 -0.29 0.66
N ARG A 212 30.89 -0.45 -0.23
CA ARG A 212 31.12 -0.27 -1.67
C ARG A 212 31.46 1.19 -2.02
N GLN A 213 30.76 2.16 -1.45
CA GLN A 213 31.03 3.59 -1.68
C GLN A 213 32.47 3.95 -1.27
N LYS A 214 32.94 3.46 -0.12
CA LYS A 214 34.34 3.64 0.31
C LYS A 214 35.34 2.98 -0.63
N ALA A 215 35.01 1.80 -1.14
CA ALA A 215 35.87 1.13 -2.12
C ALA A 215 35.94 1.92 -3.43
N PHE A 216 34.83 2.53 -3.86
CA PHE A 216 34.79 3.41 -5.03
C PHE A 216 35.61 4.69 -4.83
N GLU A 217 35.44 5.37 -3.69
CA GLU A 217 36.27 6.53 -3.30
C GLU A 217 37.76 6.19 -3.28
N ALA A 218 38.12 5.00 -2.79
CA ALA A 218 39.52 4.54 -2.81
C ALA A 218 40.07 4.29 -4.23
N LEU A 219 39.23 3.91 -5.20
CA LEU A 219 39.63 3.80 -6.61
C LEU A 219 39.80 5.19 -7.24
N GLU A 220 38.92 6.14 -6.93
CA GLU A 220 39.05 7.53 -7.38
C GLU A 220 40.34 8.17 -6.82
N ASP A 221 40.61 7.99 -5.53
CA ASP A 221 41.84 8.46 -4.89
C ASP A 221 43.09 7.85 -5.56
N ARG A 222 43.02 6.58 -5.94
CA ARG A 222 44.09 5.90 -6.68
C ARG A 222 44.28 6.49 -8.08
N ALA A 223 43.21 6.83 -8.79
CA ALA A 223 43.28 7.47 -10.11
C ALA A 223 43.98 8.84 -10.05
N ILE A 224 43.81 9.58 -8.96
CA ILE A 224 44.51 10.84 -8.71
C ILE A 224 46.00 10.60 -8.44
N ALA A 225 46.34 9.54 -7.69
CA ALA A 225 47.70 9.22 -7.29
C ALA A 225 48.55 8.53 -8.38
N GLU A 226 47.93 7.71 -9.24
CA GLU A 226 48.58 6.91 -10.28
C GLU A 226 48.17 7.39 -11.68
N PRO A 227 49.00 8.22 -12.35
CA PRO A 227 48.71 8.67 -13.71
C PRO A 227 48.60 7.50 -14.68
N GLY A 228 47.45 7.37 -15.34
CA GLY A 228 47.15 6.28 -16.27
C GLY A 228 46.34 5.13 -15.68
N PHE A 229 46.01 5.18 -14.38
CA PHE A 229 44.99 4.30 -13.80
C PHE A 229 43.59 4.80 -14.18
N ASP A 230 42.78 3.92 -14.79
CA ASP A 230 41.39 4.21 -15.13
C ASP A 230 40.45 3.57 -14.09
N PRO A 231 39.79 4.38 -13.24
CA PRO A 231 38.86 3.87 -12.22
C PRO A 231 37.59 3.29 -12.83
N ASP A 232 37.24 3.66 -14.06
CA ASP A 232 36.04 3.19 -14.77
C ASP A 232 36.31 1.96 -15.66
N SER A 233 37.55 1.48 -15.70
CA SER A 233 37.90 0.24 -16.41
C SER A 233 37.14 -0.97 -15.86
N GLU A 234 36.90 -1.96 -16.72
CA GLU A 234 36.19 -3.19 -16.33
C GLU A 234 36.90 -3.90 -15.17
N GLU A 235 38.24 -3.91 -15.16
CA GLU A 235 39.01 -4.51 -14.06
C GLU A 235 38.81 -3.77 -12.75
N SER A 236 38.84 -2.43 -12.76
CA SER A 236 38.62 -1.59 -11.56
C SER A 236 37.22 -1.77 -11.01
N GLN A 237 36.21 -1.76 -11.88
CA GLN A 237 34.81 -1.91 -11.47
C GLN A 237 34.52 -3.32 -10.94
N ALA A 238 35.21 -4.35 -11.44
CA ALA A 238 35.12 -5.72 -10.93
C ALA A 238 35.74 -5.91 -9.53
N MET A 239 36.65 -5.03 -9.10
CA MET A 239 37.22 -5.07 -7.74
C MET A 239 36.25 -4.53 -6.68
N LEU A 240 35.20 -3.81 -7.06
CA LEU A 240 34.27 -3.25 -6.11
C LEU A 240 33.40 -4.34 -5.45
N PRO A 241 33.18 -4.27 -4.12
CA PRO A 241 32.26 -5.14 -3.41
C PRO A 241 30.86 -5.10 -4.04
N PRO A 242 30.09 -6.21 -4.03
CA PRO A 242 28.75 -6.23 -4.63
C PRO A 242 27.81 -5.23 -3.95
N HIS A 243 26.93 -4.61 -4.76
CA HIS A 243 25.82 -3.81 -4.22
C HIS A 243 24.83 -4.70 -3.45
N ARG A 244 24.04 -4.07 -2.57
CA ARG A 244 22.90 -4.74 -1.97
C ARG A 244 21.83 -4.97 -3.05
N ASP A 245 21.29 -6.18 -3.10
CA ASP A 245 20.15 -6.48 -3.96
C ASP A 245 18.85 -5.91 -3.37
N TRP A 246 18.55 -4.66 -3.73
CA TRP A 246 17.31 -3.98 -3.37
C TRP A 246 16.09 -4.55 -4.11
N ALA A 247 16.27 -5.14 -5.29
CA ALA A 247 15.19 -5.71 -6.08
C ALA A 247 14.63 -6.98 -5.44
N ALA A 248 15.46 -7.79 -4.78
CA ALA A 248 15.03 -8.94 -4.00
C ALA A 248 14.07 -8.60 -2.84
N CYS A 249 14.10 -7.35 -2.35
CA CYS A 249 13.22 -6.88 -1.28
C CYS A 249 11.83 -6.42 -1.78
N ILE A 250 11.50 -6.64 -3.06
CA ILE A 250 10.27 -6.16 -3.70
C ILE A 250 9.40 -7.34 -4.12
N LYS A 251 8.15 -7.32 -3.69
CA LYS A 251 7.09 -8.26 -4.05
C LYS A 251 6.27 -7.71 -5.21
N ILE A 252 5.92 -8.59 -6.12
CA ILE A 252 5.03 -8.31 -7.25
C ILE A 252 3.84 -9.25 -7.18
N GLY A 253 2.62 -8.72 -7.25
CA GLY A 253 1.42 -9.56 -7.18
C GLY A 253 0.11 -8.82 -7.18
N VAL A 254 -0.97 -9.58 -7.11
CA VAL A 254 -2.34 -9.09 -7.07
C VAL A 254 -3.03 -9.53 -5.78
N HIS A 255 -4.03 -8.77 -5.37
CA HIS A 255 -4.92 -9.23 -4.29
C HIS A 255 -5.94 -10.23 -4.82
N SER A 256 -6.18 -11.30 -4.07
CA SER A 256 -7.22 -12.29 -4.37
C SER A 256 -8.62 -11.69 -4.41
N ARG A 257 -8.86 -10.61 -3.65
CA ARG A 257 -10.09 -9.79 -3.74
C ARG A 257 -9.68 -8.31 -3.79
N PRO A 258 -9.63 -7.69 -4.98
CA PRO A 258 -9.13 -6.32 -5.12
C PRO A 258 -10.07 -5.30 -4.45
N SER A 259 -9.49 -4.25 -3.86
CA SER A 259 -10.26 -3.16 -3.24
C SER A 259 -10.75 -2.12 -4.25
N MET A 260 -10.05 -2.01 -5.38
CA MET A 260 -10.40 -1.13 -6.50
C MET A 260 -10.94 -1.96 -7.67
N SER A 261 -11.83 -1.37 -8.47
CA SER A 261 -12.50 -2.06 -9.57
C SER A 261 -11.68 -2.14 -10.86
N ASN A 262 -10.62 -1.33 -10.99
CA ASN A 262 -9.69 -1.43 -12.11
C ASN A 262 -8.59 -2.46 -11.78
N LEU A 263 -8.21 -3.27 -12.74
CA LEU A 263 -7.12 -4.24 -12.64
C LEU A 263 -5.81 -3.52 -12.31
N HIS A 264 -5.15 -3.97 -11.24
CA HIS A 264 -3.89 -3.41 -10.79
C HIS A 264 -2.98 -4.49 -10.22
N VAL A 265 -1.71 -4.45 -10.60
CA VAL A 265 -0.65 -5.27 -10.00
C VAL A 265 0.13 -4.40 -9.03
N HIS A 266 0.31 -4.89 -7.81
CA HIS A 266 1.12 -4.24 -6.79
C HIS A 266 2.59 -4.58 -7.00
N VAL A 267 3.44 -3.56 -6.97
CA VAL A 267 4.89 -3.68 -6.85
C VAL A 267 5.28 -2.96 -5.56
N ILE A 268 5.65 -3.71 -4.53
CA ILE A 268 5.74 -3.19 -3.14
C ILE A 268 6.96 -3.78 -2.41
N SER A 269 7.65 -2.97 -1.62
CA SER A 269 8.73 -3.46 -0.75
C SER A 269 8.21 -4.26 0.45
N GLU A 270 9.06 -5.15 0.98
CA GLU A 270 8.70 -6.05 2.07
C GLU A 270 8.66 -5.40 3.45
N ASP A 271 9.22 -4.19 3.63
CA ASP A 271 9.39 -3.56 4.94
C ASP A 271 8.07 -3.29 5.68
N MET A 272 6.97 -3.09 4.94
CA MET A 272 5.64 -2.73 5.46
C MET A 272 5.69 -1.53 6.43
N HIS A 273 6.65 -0.63 6.28
CA HIS A 273 6.80 0.55 7.13
C HIS A 273 6.18 1.77 6.44
N SER A 274 4.97 2.13 6.86
CA SER A 274 4.26 3.30 6.32
C SER A 274 3.20 3.85 7.28
N ARG A 275 3.04 5.18 7.25
CA ARG A 275 1.94 5.90 7.93
C ARG A 275 0.54 5.47 7.45
N CYS A 276 0.42 4.92 6.25
CA CYS A 276 -0.84 4.46 5.67
C CYS A 276 -1.18 3.00 6.05
N LEU A 277 -0.25 2.28 6.70
CA LEU A 277 -0.52 0.98 7.29
C LEU A 277 -1.26 1.15 8.63
N LYS A 278 -2.59 1.28 8.55
CA LYS A 278 -3.44 1.65 9.70
C LYS A 278 -4.25 0.50 10.31
N LYS A 279 -4.41 -0.61 9.59
CA LYS A 279 -5.33 -1.69 9.97
C LYS A 279 -4.68 -3.05 9.77
N LYS A 280 -5.11 -4.02 10.57
CA LYS A 280 -4.76 -5.44 10.43
C LYS A 280 -4.96 -5.97 9.00
N ALA A 281 -6.09 -5.65 8.38
CA ALA A 281 -6.39 -6.04 7.02
C ALA A 281 -5.38 -5.49 6.00
N HIS A 282 -4.84 -4.29 6.20
CA HIS A 282 -3.81 -3.72 5.31
C HIS A 282 -2.50 -4.49 5.42
N PHE A 283 -2.15 -5.02 6.60
CA PHE A 283 -0.92 -5.80 6.75
C PHE A 283 -1.11 -7.21 6.17
N ASN A 284 -2.21 -7.87 6.53
CA ASN A 284 -2.50 -9.23 6.09
C ASN A 284 -2.77 -9.32 4.59
N SER A 285 -3.26 -8.27 3.94
CA SER A 285 -3.49 -8.30 2.49
C SER A 285 -2.21 -8.52 1.68
N PHE A 286 -1.03 -8.14 2.21
CA PHE A 286 0.28 -8.31 1.55
C PHE A 286 1.19 -9.37 2.19
N ASN A 287 0.84 -9.88 3.37
CA ASN A 287 1.68 -10.83 4.14
C ASN A 287 0.94 -12.14 4.46
N SER A 288 -0.03 -12.49 3.62
CA SER A 288 -0.75 -13.76 3.70
C SER A 288 -1.05 -14.27 2.29
N ARG A 289 -1.67 -15.45 2.18
CA ARG A 289 -2.17 -16.02 0.92
C ARG A 289 -3.17 -15.13 0.18
N PHE A 290 -3.65 -14.05 0.80
CA PHE A 290 -4.48 -13.05 0.12
C PHE A 290 -3.71 -12.30 -0.98
N PHE A 291 -2.39 -12.16 -0.83
CA PHE A 291 -1.50 -11.66 -1.87
C PHE A 291 -1.07 -12.84 -2.75
N VAL A 292 -1.45 -12.81 -4.02
CA VAL A 292 -1.03 -13.81 -5.01
C VAL A 292 0.10 -13.22 -5.80
N ARG A 293 1.28 -13.82 -5.72
CA ARG A 293 2.45 -13.30 -6.42
C ARG A 293 2.32 -13.58 -7.92
N LEU A 294 2.90 -12.69 -8.74
CA LEU A 294 2.78 -12.77 -10.19
C LEU A 294 3.55 -13.97 -10.78
N ASP A 295 4.55 -14.49 -10.07
CA ASP A 295 5.30 -15.71 -10.41
C ASP A 295 4.52 -17.01 -10.16
N GLU A 296 3.45 -16.97 -9.35
CA GLU A 296 2.61 -18.14 -9.06
C GLU A 296 1.59 -18.44 -10.17
N PHE A 297 1.37 -17.52 -11.12
CA PHE A 297 0.41 -17.71 -12.19
C PHE A 297 0.94 -18.56 -13.36
N PRO A 298 0.09 -19.37 -14.02
CA PRO A 298 -1.32 -19.59 -13.71
C PRO A 298 -1.51 -20.44 -12.44
N LEU A 299 -2.57 -20.16 -11.68
CA LEU A 299 -2.95 -20.96 -10.51
C LEU A 299 -3.69 -22.24 -10.93
N ASP A 300 -3.58 -23.29 -10.11
CA ASP A 300 -4.37 -24.51 -10.24
C ASP A 300 -5.88 -24.24 -10.10
N GLU A 301 -6.71 -25.01 -10.80
CA GLU A 301 -8.17 -24.83 -10.86
C GLU A 301 -8.85 -24.92 -9.47
N ASP A 302 -8.28 -25.71 -8.56
CA ASP A 302 -8.78 -25.90 -7.20
C ASP A 302 -8.19 -24.90 -6.17
N ASP A 303 -7.44 -23.89 -6.62
CA ASP A 303 -6.81 -22.95 -5.69
C ASP A 303 -7.87 -22.07 -4.97
N PRO A 304 -7.93 -22.07 -3.63
CA PRO A 304 -8.94 -21.33 -2.85
C PRO A 304 -8.83 -19.80 -2.98
N ARG A 305 -7.76 -19.29 -3.59
CA ARG A 305 -7.58 -17.86 -3.90
C ARG A 305 -8.43 -17.42 -5.09
N ILE A 306 -8.84 -18.35 -5.94
CA ILE A 306 -9.77 -18.09 -7.05
C ILE A 306 -11.14 -17.74 -6.46
N PRO A 307 -11.80 -16.64 -6.90
CA PRO A 307 -13.03 -16.15 -6.29
C PRO A 307 -14.16 -17.17 -6.22
N ASP A 308 -14.27 -18.01 -7.26
CA ASP A 308 -15.35 -18.99 -7.42
C ASP A 308 -15.08 -20.30 -6.68
N VAL A 309 -13.84 -20.51 -6.22
CA VAL A 309 -13.39 -21.74 -5.54
C VAL A 309 -13.41 -21.57 -4.02
N GLY A 310 -12.92 -20.43 -3.52
CA GLY A 310 -12.70 -20.25 -2.09
C GLY A 310 -12.93 -18.83 -1.55
N SER A 311 -13.14 -18.76 -0.23
CA SER A 311 -13.26 -17.49 0.51
C SER A 311 -11.97 -17.15 1.26
N MET A 312 -11.32 -16.07 0.83
CA MET A 312 -10.10 -15.53 1.44
C MET A 312 -10.37 -14.41 2.46
N ASN A 313 -11.63 -14.11 2.74
CA ASN A 313 -12.00 -13.02 3.66
C ASN A 313 -11.59 -13.31 5.11
N SER A 314 -11.52 -14.59 5.50
CA SER A 314 -11.02 -15.02 6.80
C SER A 314 -9.52 -14.74 6.97
N THR A 315 -8.75 -14.83 5.89
CA THR A 315 -7.29 -14.59 5.87
C THR A 315 -6.95 -13.18 6.32
N LEU A 316 -7.74 -12.18 5.92
CA LEU A 316 -7.54 -10.79 6.38
C LEU A 316 -7.78 -10.61 7.88
N LYS A 317 -8.64 -11.44 8.47
CA LYS A 317 -8.95 -11.46 9.91
C LYS A 317 -8.02 -12.40 10.71
N GLY A 318 -7.24 -13.23 10.04
CA GLY A 318 -6.29 -14.18 10.65
C GLY A 318 -5.10 -13.48 11.31
N ASP A 319 -4.30 -14.20 12.08
CA ASP A 319 -3.19 -13.65 12.84
C ASP A 319 -2.17 -12.85 12.01
N MET A 320 -1.60 -11.80 12.61
CA MET A 320 -0.54 -11.02 11.96
C MET A 320 0.83 -11.61 12.30
N VAL A 321 1.48 -12.17 11.29
CA VAL A 321 2.81 -12.78 11.40
C VAL A 321 3.83 -11.86 10.73
N CYS A 322 4.90 -11.52 11.44
CA CYS A 322 5.96 -10.66 10.89
C CYS A 322 6.57 -11.29 9.63
N TRP A 323 6.76 -10.47 8.60
CA TRP A 323 7.32 -10.89 7.31
C TRP A 323 8.77 -11.39 7.44
N ARG A 324 9.54 -10.82 8.38
CA ARG A 324 10.96 -11.11 8.58
C ARG A 324 11.21 -12.21 9.62
N CYS A 325 10.93 -11.94 10.90
CA CYS A 325 11.23 -12.88 12.00
C CYS A 325 10.17 -13.95 12.25
N LYS A 326 9.05 -13.93 11.52
CA LYS A 326 7.92 -14.87 11.67
C LYS A 326 7.25 -14.91 13.06
N ARG A 327 7.52 -13.94 13.94
CA ARG A 327 6.79 -13.77 15.20
C ARG A 327 5.31 -13.47 14.93
N ASN A 328 4.42 -14.12 15.66
CA ASN A 328 2.97 -13.91 15.60
C ASN A 328 2.53 -12.87 16.64
N PHE A 329 1.72 -11.89 16.21
CA PHE A 329 1.16 -10.81 17.02
C PHE A 329 -0.37 -10.91 17.21
N GLY A 330 -1.01 -11.95 16.68
CA GLY A 330 -2.45 -12.19 16.81
C GLY A 330 -3.28 -11.00 16.33
N ASN A 331 -4.01 -10.37 17.27
CA ASN A 331 -4.83 -9.17 17.03
C ASN A 331 -4.18 -7.86 17.50
N LYS A 332 -2.93 -7.89 17.98
CA LYS A 332 -2.28 -6.75 18.62
C LYS A 332 -1.55 -5.86 17.60
N PHE A 333 -2.32 -5.05 16.88
CA PHE A 333 -1.78 -4.23 15.78
C PHE A 333 -0.76 -3.18 16.24
N LYS A 334 -0.91 -2.62 17.44
CA LYS A 334 0.06 -1.66 17.98
C LYS A 334 1.43 -2.32 18.21
N GLU A 335 1.46 -3.47 18.87
CA GLU A 335 2.70 -4.24 19.11
C GLU A 335 3.36 -4.64 17.78
N LEU A 336 2.57 -4.99 16.76
CA LEU A 336 3.10 -5.24 15.41
C LEU A 336 3.76 -3.99 14.81
N LYS A 337 3.11 -2.82 14.86
CA LYS A 337 3.70 -1.58 14.30
C LYS A 337 5.01 -1.21 14.99
N ASP A 338 5.05 -1.30 16.32
CA ASP A 338 6.26 -1.01 17.09
C ASP A 338 7.38 -2.00 16.71
N HIS A 339 7.03 -3.27 16.47
CA HIS A 339 7.98 -4.27 15.99
C HIS A 339 8.43 -4.02 14.54
N LEU A 340 7.53 -3.62 13.63
CA LEU A 340 7.86 -3.31 12.24
C LEU A 340 8.84 -2.12 12.14
N GLU A 341 8.75 -1.15 13.05
CA GLU A 341 9.73 -0.06 13.13
C GLU A 341 11.13 -0.60 13.46
N LEU A 342 11.25 -1.51 14.44
CA LEU A 342 12.52 -2.14 14.79
C LEU A 342 13.08 -2.97 13.62
N GLU A 343 12.22 -3.75 12.96
CA GLU A 343 12.60 -4.53 11.78
C GLU A 343 13.06 -3.64 10.63
N TYR A 344 12.37 -2.53 10.38
CA TYR A 344 12.73 -1.55 9.35
C TYR A 344 14.06 -0.84 9.66
N GLN A 345 14.31 -0.48 10.91
CA GLN A 345 15.60 0.09 11.36
C GLN A 345 16.76 -0.89 11.19
N ALA A 346 16.52 -2.18 11.45
CA ALA A 346 17.52 -3.22 11.22
C ALA A 346 17.70 -3.52 9.72
N TRP A 347 16.60 -3.60 8.97
CA TRP A 347 16.59 -3.91 7.54
C TRP A 347 17.30 -2.85 6.70
N ARG A 348 17.13 -1.55 6.99
CA ARG A 348 17.81 -0.49 6.23
C ARG A 348 19.32 -0.45 6.43
N LYS A 349 19.83 -1.10 7.49
CA LYS A 349 21.25 -1.12 7.86
C LYS A 349 22.05 -2.27 7.23
N ILE A 350 21.36 -3.30 6.74
CA ILE A 350 21.95 -4.34 5.89
C ILE A 350 22.56 -3.64 4.66
#